data_AF-A0A382NHK8-F1
#
_entry.id   AF-A0A382NHK8-F1
#
_cell.length_a   1.000
_cell.length_b   1.000
_cell.length_c   1.000
_cell.angle_alpha   90.00
_cell.angle_beta   90.00
_cell.angle_gamma   90.00
#
_symmetry.space_group_name_H-M   'P 1'
#
loop_
_entity.id
_entity.type
_entity.pdbx_description
1 polymer ?
#
loop_
_entity_poly.entity_id
_entity_poly.type
_entity_poly.pdbx_seq_one_letter_code
_entity_poly.pdbx_strand_id
1 'polypeptide(L)'
;MSKTKQKNEKKWIAPEGSWASDEGTRKSMQGNKSRDTKPELRVRSLLHRQGLRYRVCQRPEKTIRRTADIVFRKAKIAVNIDGCFWHGCPAHYKEPTRNRDYWRTKIE
;
A
#
# COMPACT_ATOMS: atom_id res chain seq x y z
N MET A 1 -17.49 17.05 -38.03
CA MET A 1 -16.46 17.74 -37.20
C MET A 1 -15.74 16.71 -36.33
N SER A 2 -14.67 16.12 -36.85
CA SER A 2 -13.87 15.11 -36.16
C SER A 2 -12.76 15.79 -35.38
N LYS A 3 -12.91 15.90 -34.04
CA LYS A 3 -11.86 16.44 -33.17
C LYS A 3 -10.76 15.39 -32.97
N THR A 4 -9.73 15.46 -33.80
CA THR A 4 -8.48 14.72 -33.62
C THR A 4 -7.82 15.19 -32.32
N LYS A 5 -7.85 14.36 -31.27
CA LYS A 5 -7.13 14.63 -30.03
C LYS A 5 -5.63 14.61 -30.32
N GLN A 6 -5.02 15.79 -30.34
CA GLN A 6 -3.57 15.96 -30.34
C GLN A 6 -3.00 15.28 -29.09
N LYS A 7 -2.35 14.13 -29.26
CA LYS A 7 -1.56 13.49 -28.22
C LYS A 7 -0.34 14.37 -28.00
N ASN A 8 -0.30 15.02 -26.85
CA ASN A 8 0.82 15.84 -26.42
C ASN A 8 2.00 14.91 -26.09
N GLU A 9 2.92 14.72 -27.03
CA GLU A 9 4.19 13.99 -26.87
C GLU A 9 5.16 14.77 -25.98
N LYS A 10 4.86 14.84 -24.69
CA LYS A 10 5.88 15.26 -23.71
C LYS A 10 6.68 14.04 -23.31
N LYS A 11 7.87 13.91 -23.89
CA LYS A 11 8.88 12.92 -23.48
C LYS A 11 9.25 13.19 -22.01
N TRP A 12 8.75 12.35 -21.13
CA TRP A 12 9.01 12.45 -19.70
C TRP A 12 10.49 12.13 -19.42
N ILE A 13 11.15 12.98 -18.63
CA ILE A 13 12.52 12.79 -18.16
C ILE A 13 12.45 12.58 -16.65
N ALA A 14 13.06 11.51 -16.17
CA ALA A 14 13.12 11.23 -14.75
C ALA A 14 13.98 12.29 -14.05
N PRO A 15 13.54 12.87 -12.91
CA PRO A 15 14.38 13.78 -12.14
C PRO A 15 15.52 13.00 -11.49
N GLU A 16 16.58 13.73 -11.10
CA GLU A 16 17.79 13.17 -10.53
C GLU A 16 17.51 12.17 -9.38
N GLY A 17 18.21 11.03 -9.39
CA GLY A 17 18.03 9.94 -8.44
C GLY A 17 16.77 9.08 -8.62
N SER A 18 15.96 9.34 -9.65
CA SER A 18 14.76 8.55 -9.95
C SER A 18 14.97 7.60 -11.12
N TRP A 19 14.77 6.31 -10.87
CA TRP A 19 14.65 5.28 -11.91
C TRP A 19 13.20 4.99 -12.28
N ALA A 20 12.29 5.93 -11.96
CA ALA A 20 10.89 5.79 -12.31
C ALA A 20 10.73 5.72 -13.82
N SER A 21 9.61 5.14 -14.19
CA SER A 21 9.33 4.66 -15.54
C SER A 21 8.53 5.66 -16.38
N ASP A 22 7.73 6.48 -15.68
CA ASP A 22 6.91 7.57 -16.16
C ASP A 22 6.47 8.42 -14.95
N GLU A 23 5.91 9.61 -15.21
CA GLU A 23 5.46 10.52 -14.16
C GLU A 23 4.35 9.93 -13.28
N GLY A 24 3.43 9.18 -13.89
CA GLY A 24 2.29 8.56 -13.20
C GLY A 24 2.75 7.50 -12.21
N THR A 25 3.65 6.62 -12.63
CA THR A 25 4.28 5.63 -11.75
C THR A 25 5.01 6.31 -10.58
N ARG A 26 5.78 7.38 -10.86
CA ARG A 26 6.46 8.13 -9.80
C ARG A 26 5.47 8.68 -8.77
N LYS A 27 4.43 9.40 -9.22
CA LYS A 27 3.40 9.98 -8.35
C LYS A 27 2.67 8.91 -7.54
N SER A 28 2.32 7.80 -8.18
CA SER A 28 1.66 6.68 -7.51
C SER A 28 2.54 6.06 -6.44
N MET A 29 3.82 5.82 -6.73
CA MET A 29 4.76 5.24 -5.75
C MET A 29 5.06 6.19 -4.59
N GLN A 30 5.18 7.50 -4.85
CA GLN A 30 5.33 8.52 -3.80
C GLN A 30 4.08 8.68 -2.93
N GLY A 31 2.89 8.40 -3.48
CA GLY A 31 1.63 8.46 -2.74
C GLY A 31 1.38 7.26 -1.83
N ASN A 32 2.14 6.18 -1.97
CA ASN A 32 2.00 5.00 -1.12
C ASN A 32 2.50 5.30 0.29
N LYS A 33 1.58 5.29 1.25
CA LYS A 33 1.86 5.55 2.67
C LYS A 33 2.07 4.23 3.41
N SER A 34 2.92 4.26 4.42
CA SER A 34 3.19 3.11 5.31
C SER A 34 2.11 2.86 6.36
N ARG A 35 1.19 3.81 6.56
CA ARG A 35 0.08 3.72 7.51
C ARG A 35 -1.06 4.66 7.14
N ASP A 36 -2.18 4.53 7.85
CA ASP A 36 -3.37 5.36 7.67
C ASP A 36 -3.90 5.26 6.22
N THR A 37 -3.75 4.08 5.62
CA THR A 37 -4.28 3.82 4.28
C THR A 37 -5.81 3.85 4.29
N LYS A 38 -6.41 4.06 3.11
CA LYS A 38 -7.88 4.05 2.97
C LYS A 38 -8.55 2.79 3.56
N PRO A 39 -8.07 1.55 3.30
CA PRO A 39 -8.66 0.37 3.92
C PRO A 39 -8.49 0.35 5.44
N GLU A 40 -7.31 0.72 5.97
CA GLU A 40 -7.09 0.81 7.43
C GLU A 40 -8.08 1.76 8.09
N LEU A 41 -8.23 2.98 7.55
CA LEU A 41 -9.14 3.99 8.09
C LEU A 41 -10.60 3.52 8.02
N ARG A 42 -10.98 2.80 6.95
CA ARG A 42 -12.33 2.25 6.80
C ARG A 42 -12.62 1.19 7.87
N VAL A 43 -11.72 0.24 8.07
CA VAL A 43 -11.86 -0.80 9.12
C VAL A 43 -11.89 -0.16 10.50
N ARG A 44 -10.98 0.78 10.79
CA ARG A 44 -10.94 1.53 12.04
C ARG A 44 -12.26 2.25 12.34
N SER A 45 -12.82 2.92 11.33
CA SER A 45 -14.11 3.60 11.43
C SER A 45 -15.26 2.63 11.74
N LEU A 46 -15.29 1.45 11.11
CA LEU A 46 -16.29 0.42 11.37
C LEU A 46 -16.19 -0.13 12.80
N LEU A 47 -14.98 -0.50 13.23
CA LEU A 47 -14.74 -1.00 14.58
C LEU A 47 -15.12 0.02 15.66
N HIS A 48 -14.76 1.30 15.45
CA HIS A 48 -15.12 2.36 16.39
C HIS A 48 -16.64 2.58 16.47
N ARG A 49 -17.35 2.51 15.33
CA ARG A 49 -18.82 2.59 15.28
C ARG A 49 -19.50 1.44 15.99
N GLN A 50 -18.87 0.26 16.03
CA GLN A 50 -19.32 -0.90 16.81
C GLN A 50 -18.97 -0.82 18.30
N GLY A 51 -18.41 0.30 18.78
CA GLY A 51 -18.03 0.49 20.19
C GLY A 51 -16.73 -0.21 20.59
N LEU A 52 -16.05 -0.88 19.66
CA LEU A 52 -14.80 -1.57 19.94
C LEU A 52 -13.67 -0.56 20.16
N ARG A 53 -12.86 -0.81 21.20
CA ARG A 53 -11.68 0.00 21.53
C ARG A 53 -10.42 -0.81 21.23
N TYR A 54 -9.54 -0.20 20.45
CA TYR A 54 -8.31 -0.82 19.98
C TYR A 54 -7.15 0.17 20.08
N ARG A 55 -5.95 -0.33 19.80
CA ARG A 55 -4.73 0.46 19.62
C ARG A 55 -4.32 0.37 18.15
N VAL A 56 -3.73 1.44 17.63
CA VAL A 56 -3.32 1.55 16.23
C VAL A 56 -1.80 1.49 16.16
N CYS A 57 -1.25 0.78 15.19
CA CYS A 57 0.20 0.70 14.96
C CYS A 57 0.96 0.37 16.26
N GLN A 58 0.49 -0.64 17.02
CA GLN A 58 1.10 -1.05 18.27
C GLN A 58 1.70 -2.46 18.17
N ARG A 59 2.80 -2.69 18.88
CA ARG A 59 3.35 -4.04 19.07
C ARG A 59 2.36 -4.90 19.87
N PRO A 60 1.92 -6.06 19.34
CA PRO A 60 1.04 -6.96 20.07
C PRO A 60 1.69 -7.46 21.38
N GLU A 61 2.97 -7.79 21.31
CA GLU A 61 3.80 -8.24 22.42
C GLU A 61 5.12 -7.44 22.46
N LYS A 62 5.66 -7.17 23.65
CA LYS A 62 6.85 -6.34 23.84
C LYS A 62 8.11 -6.94 23.22
N THR A 63 8.21 -8.27 23.21
CA THR A 63 9.38 -9.01 22.70
C THR A 63 9.41 -9.04 21.17
N ILE A 64 8.29 -8.77 20.50
CA ILE A 64 8.17 -8.83 19.04
C ILE A 64 8.57 -7.47 18.43
N ARG A 65 9.53 -7.48 17.49
CA ARG A 65 9.95 -6.27 16.74
C ARG A 65 9.01 -5.90 15.58
N ARG A 66 7.77 -6.41 15.59
CA ARG A 66 6.75 -6.16 14.57
C ARG A 66 5.54 -5.46 15.20
N THR A 67 4.99 -4.54 14.42
CA THR A 67 3.81 -3.76 14.78
C THR A 67 2.63 -4.31 14.00
N ALA A 68 1.45 -4.35 14.64
CA ALA A 68 0.20 -4.67 13.96
C ALA A 68 -0.64 -3.39 13.77
N ASP A 69 -1.48 -3.38 12.73
CA ASP A 69 -2.30 -2.21 12.41
C ASP A 69 -3.33 -1.93 13.49
N ILE A 70 -3.98 -2.98 13.99
CA ILE A 70 -4.99 -2.91 15.03
C ILE A 70 -4.73 -3.97 16.09
N VAL A 71 -4.68 -3.55 17.36
CA VAL A 71 -4.44 -4.44 18.51
C VAL A 71 -5.55 -4.31 19.54
N PHE A 72 -6.16 -5.45 19.87
CA PHE A 72 -7.12 -5.62 20.96
C PHE A 72 -6.43 -6.30 22.15
N ARG A 73 -5.87 -5.49 23.07
CA ARG A 73 -5.08 -6.01 24.20
C ARG A 73 -5.87 -6.96 25.11
N LYS A 74 -7.12 -6.65 25.42
CA LYS A 74 -7.97 -7.48 26.29
C LYS A 74 -8.32 -8.82 25.64
N ALA A 75 -8.64 -8.80 24.35
CA ALA A 75 -8.99 -10.00 23.60
C ALA A 75 -7.77 -10.81 23.13
N LYS A 76 -6.55 -10.25 23.27
CA LYS A 76 -5.29 -10.83 22.75
C LYS A 76 -5.35 -11.09 21.24
N ILE A 77 -5.97 -10.17 20.50
CA ILE A 77 -6.10 -10.25 19.03
C ILE A 77 -5.30 -9.12 18.39
N ALA A 78 -4.51 -9.47 17.37
CA ALA A 78 -3.85 -8.53 16.46
C ALA A 78 -4.44 -8.71 15.05
N VAL A 79 -4.72 -7.61 14.37
CA VAL A 79 -5.28 -7.59 13.01
C VAL A 79 -4.34 -6.78 12.12
N ASN A 80 -3.93 -7.37 11.00
CA ASN A 80 -3.15 -6.72 9.95
C ASN A 80 -4.01 -6.56 8.70
N ILE A 81 -3.87 -5.42 8.03
CA ILE A 81 -4.62 -5.00 6.85
C ILE A 81 -3.62 -4.91 5.70
N ASP A 82 -3.25 -6.08 5.21
CA ASP A 82 -2.18 -6.23 4.23
C ASP A 82 -2.69 -6.03 2.80
N GLY A 83 -2.00 -5.18 2.03
CA GLY A 83 -2.33 -4.93 0.64
C GLY A 83 -1.90 -6.08 -0.28
N CYS A 84 -2.81 -6.61 -1.10
CA CYS A 84 -2.56 -7.80 -1.93
C CYS A 84 -1.29 -7.71 -2.81
N PHE A 85 -0.98 -6.52 -3.34
CA PHE A 85 0.21 -6.28 -4.15
C PHE A 85 1.52 -6.44 -3.35
N TRP A 86 1.58 -5.90 -2.13
CA TRP A 86 2.80 -5.85 -1.32
C TRP A 86 3.16 -7.18 -0.68
N HIS A 87 2.17 -8.07 -0.53
CA HIS A 87 2.30 -9.34 0.18
C HIS A 87 2.11 -10.55 -0.75
N GLY A 88 2.09 -10.35 -2.08
CA GLY A 88 2.00 -11.45 -3.03
C GLY A 88 0.75 -12.32 -2.84
N CYS A 89 -0.43 -11.71 -2.62
CA CYS A 89 -1.66 -12.46 -2.35
C CYS A 89 -1.96 -13.49 -3.46
N PRO A 90 -2.09 -14.80 -3.14
CA PRO A 90 -2.28 -15.85 -4.15
C PRO A 90 -3.51 -15.66 -5.05
N ALA A 91 -4.55 -15.01 -4.55
CA ALA A 91 -5.82 -14.82 -5.27
C ALA A 91 -5.89 -13.53 -6.11
N HIS A 92 -5.19 -12.47 -5.69
CA HIS A 92 -5.38 -11.12 -6.26
C HIS A 92 -4.08 -10.45 -6.72
N TYR A 93 -2.93 -11.07 -6.46
CA TYR A 93 -1.65 -10.52 -6.89
C TYR A 93 -1.56 -10.54 -8.41
N LYS A 94 -1.25 -9.37 -8.99
CA LYS A 94 -0.95 -9.22 -10.40
C LYS A 94 0.48 -8.77 -10.54
N GLU A 95 1.30 -9.63 -11.14
CA GLU A 95 2.70 -9.34 -11.37
C GLU A 95 2.86 -8.09 -12.25
N PRO A 96 3.67 -7.09 -11.83
CA PRO A 96 3.89 -5.89 -12.63
C PRO A 96 4.66 -6.24 -13.90
N THR A 97 4.30 -5.62 -15.03
CA THR A 97 4.95 -5.89 -16.31
C THR A 97 6.33 -5.25 -16.43
N ARG A 98 6.59 -4.19 -15.68
CA ARG A 98 7.84 -3.40 -15.70
C ARG A 98 8.66 -3.68 -14.45
N ASN A 99 9.98 -3.84 -14.60
CA ASN A 99 10.93 -4.15 -13.53
C ASN A 99 10.56 -5.45 -12.78
N ARG A 100 10.16 -6.49 -13.53
CA ARG A 100 9.69 -7.78 -13.00
C ARG A 100 10.67 -8.38 -12.00
N ASP A 101 11.94 -8.49 -12.37
CA ASP A 101 12.96 -9.13 -11.53
C ASP A 101 13.13 -8.42 -10.17
N TYR A 102 13.11 -7.08 -10.18
CA TYR A 102 13.12 -6.29 -8.95
C TYR A 102 11.89 -6.59 -8.07
N TRP A 103 10.70 -6.65 -8.66
CA TRP A 103 9.46 -6.86 -7.91
C TRP A 103 9.30 -8.28 -7.40
N ARG A 104 9.73 -9.30 -8.17
CA ARG A 104 9.78 -10.70 -7.72
C ARG A 104 10.67 -10.83 -6.50
N THR A 105 11.92 -10.37 -6.61
CA THR A 105 12.91 -10.40 -5.51
C THR A 105 12.44 -9.64 -4.26
N LYS A 106 11.56 -8.66 -4.41
CA LYS A 106 11.06 -7.85 -3.29
C LYS A 106 9.86 -8.47 -2.58
N ILE A 107 9.07 -9.27 -3.30
CA ILE A 107 7.78 -9.80 -2.81
C ILE A 107 7.92 -11.25 -2.37
N GLU A 108 8.76 -12.04 -3.07
CA GLU A 108 9.19 -13.39 -2.69
C GLU A 108 10.31 -13.32 -1.65
#